data_AF-A0A955KZ90-F1
#
_entry.id   AF-A0A955KZ90-F1
#
_cell.length_a   1.000
_cell.length_b   1.000
_cell.length_c   1.000
_cell.angle_alpha   90.00
_cell.angle_beta   90.00
_cell.angle_gamma   90.00
#
_symmetry.space_group_name_H-M   'P 1'
#
loop_
_entity.id
_entity.type
_entity.pdbx_description
1 polymer ?
#
loop_
_entity_poly.entity_id
_entity_poly.type
_entity_poly.pdbx_seq_one_letter_code
_entity_poly.pdbx_strand_id
1 'polypeptide(L)' 'MQSGNRPCLIVSSDIFNKYAPTLVVIPFTSTIRKVFPSECIIEPSHTNGLTQQSRLLGSQIITLDKNFF' A
#
# COMPACT_ATOMS: atom_id res chain seq x y z
N MET A 1 12.57 -2.91 9.18
CA MET A 1 11.88 -2.42 7.97
C MET A 1 11.51 -3.65 7.14
N GLN A 2 10.29 -3.72 6.60
CA GLN A 2 9.99 -4.75 5.58
C GLN A 2 10.60 -4.29 4.25
N SER A 3 11.41 -5.14 3.62
CA SER A 3 12.09 -4.90 2.35
C SER A 3 11.47 -5.75 1.23
N GLY A 4 11.62 -5.31 -0.02
CA GLY A 4 11.18 -6.03 -1.22
C GLY A 4 10.09 -5.31 -2.02
N ASN A 5 9.96 -5.67 -3.29
CA ASN A 5 8.94 -5.15 -4.19
C ASN A 5 7.59 -5.74 -3.80
N ARG A 6 6.63 -4.87 -3.48
CA ARG A 6 5.29 -5.26 -3.04
C ARG A 6 4.27 -4.21 -3.50
N PRO A 7 3.02 -4.62 -3.76
CA PRO A 7 1.96 -3.68 -4.06
C PRO A 7 1.73 -2.73 -2.87
N CYS A 8 1.40 -1.47 -3.17
CA CYS A 8 1.10 -0.44 -2.19
C CYS A 8 -0.16 0.34 -2.63
N LEU A 9 -0.94 0.80 -1.65
CA LEU A 9 -2.08 1.70 -1.86
C LEU A 9 -1.60 3.15 -1.69
N ILE A 10 -1.80 4.00 -2.70
CA ILE A 10 -1.56 5.44 -2.58
C ILE A 10 -2.71 6.06 -1.79
N VAL A 11 -2.38 6.81 -0.73
CA VAL A 11 -3.35 7.49 0.13
C VAL A 11 -3.20 9.02 0.14
N SER A 12 -2.14 9.54 -0.47
CA SER A 12 -2.00 10.98 -0.71
C SER A 12 -2.99 11.46 -1.78
N SER A 13 -3.47 12.70 -1.62
CA SER A 13 -4.42 13.33 -2.53
C SER A 13 -3.83 13.55 -3.92
N ASP A 14 -4.68 13.63 -4.95
CA ASP A 14 -4.25 13.83 -6.34
C ASP A 14 -3.45 15.11 -6.54
N ILE A 15 -3.81 16.18 -5.82
CA ILE A 15 -3.05 17.45 -5.85
C ILE A 15 -1.63 17.23 -5.31
N PHE A 16 -1.49 16.51 -4.19
CA PHE A 16 -0.16 16.18 -3.65
C PHE A 16 0.61 15.29 -4.63
N ASN A 17 -0.04 14.25 -5.17
CA ASN A 17 0.53 13.33 -6.14
C ASN A 17 0.96 14.04 -7.43
N LYS A 18 0.37 15.18 -7.78
CA LYS A 18 0.75 15.96 -8.97
C LYS A 18 2.01 16.78 -8.75
N TYR A 19 2.14 17.47 -7.61
CA TYR A 19 3.19 18.47 -7.41
C TYR A 19 4.37 17.99 -6.55
N ALA A 20 4.16 17.05 -5.62
CA ALA A 20 5.22 16.56 -4.76
C ALA A 20 6.16 15.60 -5.51
N PRO A 21 7.46 15.55 -5.19
CA PRO A 21 8.36 14.50 -5.68
C PRO A 21 8.11 13.15 -4.99
N THR A 22 7.23 13.10 -3.99
CA THR A 22 6.95 11.93 -3.16
C THR A 22 5.48 11.52 -3.21
N LEU A 23 5.18 10.29 -2.78
CA LEU A 23 3.85 9.72 -2.59
C LEU A 23 3.73 9.18 -1.18
N VAL A 24 2.54 9.30 -0.56
CA VAL A 24 2.24 8.66 0.71
C VAL A 24 1.47 7.38 0.42
N VAL A 25 2.02 6.24 0.85
CA VAL A 25 1.47 4.93 0.53
C VAL A 25 1.34 4.03 1.75
N ILE A 26 0.49 3.03 1.64
CA ILE A 26 0.32 1.96 2.62
C ILE A 26 0.62 0.61 1.93
N PRO A 27 1.60 -0.17 2.41
CA PRO A 27 1.98 -1.41 1.76
C PRO A 27 0.99 -2.55 2.05
N PHE A 28 0.90 -3.46 1.08
CA PHE A 28 0.22 -4.75 1.27
C PHE A 28 1.19 -5.84 1.72
N THR A 29 0.66 -6.85 2.39
CA THR A 29 1.32 -8.13 2.63
C THR A 29 0.36 -9.29 2.35
N SER A 30 0.83 -10.35 1.72
CA SER A 30 0.04 -11.58 1.56
C SER A 30 0.07 -12.45 2.83
N THR A 31 0.80 -12.04 3.88
CA THR A 31 0.80 -12.74 5.17
C THR A 31 -0.42 -12.32 5.98
N ILE A 32 -1.44 -13.18 5.97
CA ILE A 32 -2.65 -13.00 6.75
C ILE A 32 -2.38 -13.44 8.20
N ARG A 33 -2.55 -12.51 9.13
CA ARG A 33 -2.47 -12.72 10.58
C ARG A 33 -3.67 -12.05 11.23
N LYS A 34 -3.70 -11.98 12.57
CA LYS A 34 -4.66 -11.16 13.30
C LYS A 34 -4.70 -9.74 12.72
N VAL A 35 -5.89 -9.32 12.30
CA VAL A 35 -6.15 -8.01 11.72
C VAL A 35 -6.35 -7.01 12.86
N PHE A 36 -5.62 -5.90 12.82
CA PHE A 36 -5.78 -4.79 13.76
C PHE A 36 -6.74 -3.73 13.22
N PRO A 37 -7.25 -2.80 14.04
CA PRO A 37 -8.19 -1.77 13.59
C PRO A 37 -7.68 -0.87 12.45
N SER A 38 -6.36 -0.72 12.31
CA SER A 38 -5.73 0.04 11.23
C SER A 38 -5.44 -0.80 9.98
N GLU A 39 -5.83 -2.08 9.95
CA GLU A 39 -5.56 -3.00 8.86
C GLU A 39 -6.86 -3.44 8.19
N CYS A 40 -6.77 -3.79 6.92
CA CYS A 40 -7.90 -4.28 6.14
C CYS A 40 -7.48 -5.48 5.29
N ILE A 41 -8.34 -6.47 5.13
CA ILE A 41 -8.15 -7.56 4.18
C ILE A 41 -8.81 -7.15 2.86
N ILE A 42 -8.06 -7.28 1.77
CA ILE A 42 -8.51 -7.02 0.41
C ILE A 42 -8.40 -8.32 -0.38
N GLU A 43 -9.53 -8.72 -0.97
CA GLU A 43 -9.60 -9.85 -1.91
C GLU A 43 -9.04 -9.45 -3.28
N PRO A 44 -8.41 -10.38 -4.02
CA PRO A 44 -8.00 -10.13 -5.38
C PRO A 44 -9.22 -9.86 -6.26
N SER A 45 -9.12 -8.87 -7.15
CA SER A 45 -10.16 -8.54 -8.11
C SER A 45 -9.55 -8.24 -9.48
N HIS A 46 -10.40 -8.25 -10.51
CA HIS A 46 -9.98 -7.86 -11.87
C HIS A 46 -9.50 -6.40 -11.99
N THR A 47 -9.74 -5.57 -10.97
CA THR A 47 -9.45 -4.12 -11.00
C THR A 47 -8.34 -3.69 -10.05
N ASN A 48 -7.94 -4.51 -9.07
CA ASN A 48 -6.99 -4.10 -8.04
C ASN A 48 -5.56 -4.64 -8.23
N GLY A 49 -5.33 -5.52 -9.20
CA GLY A 49 -4.01 -6.07 -9.53
C GLY A 49 -3.42 -7.02 -8.47
N LEU A 50 -4.17 -7.40 -7.44
CA LEU A 50 -3.74 -8.39 -6.47
C LEU A 50 -3.97 -9.80 -7.04
N THR A 51 -2.99 -10.68 -6.88
CA THR A 51 -3.07 -12.09 -7.32
C THR A 51 -3.62 -13.03 -6.25
N GLN A 52 -3.65 -12.58 -4.99
CA GLN A 52 -4.10 -13.33 -3.84
C GLN A 52 -4.63 -12.40 -2.75
N GLN A 53 -5.38 -12.96 -1.81
CA GLN A 53 -5.86 -12.24 -0.64
C GLN A 53 -4.69 -11.57 0.08
N SER A 54 -4.82 -10.26 0.32
CA SER A 54 -3.73 -9.45 0.86
C SER A 54 -4.25 -8.54 1.97
N ARG A 55 -3.39 -8.27 2.94
CA ARG A 55 -3.68 -7.40 4.08
C ARG A 55 -2.97 -6.06 3.91
N LEU A 56 -3.72 -4.97 4.02
CA LEU A 56 -3.22 -3.61 4.03
C LEU A 56 -2.68 -3.28 5.42
N LEU A 57 -1.44 -2.80 5.50
CA LEU A 57 -0.75 -2.52 6.76
C LEU A 57 -0.86 -1.04 7.14
N GLY A 58 -2.05 -0.55 7.55
CA GLY A 58 -2.25 0.88 7.82
C GLY A 58 -1.46 1.45 8.99
N SER A 59 -0.80 0.62 9.80
CA SER A 59 0.22 1.05 10.76
C SER A 59 1.57 1.42 10.11
N GLN A 60 1.79 1.02 8.86
CA GLN A 60 3.04 1.22 8.11
C GLN A 60 2.84 2.21 6.97
N ILE A 61 2.33 3.40 7.30
CA ILE A 61 2.26 4.51 6.35
C ILE A 61 3.70 4.96 6.05
N ILE A 62 4.06 4.96 4.77
CA ILE A 62 5.40 5.34 4.31
C ILE A 62 5.31 6.41 3.24
N THR A 63 6.31 7.30 3.21
CA THR A 63 6.50 8.26 2.13
C THR A 63 7.58 7.71 1.20
N LEU A 64 7.24 7.53 -0.08
CA LEU A 64 8.16 7.05 -1.11
C LEU A 64 8.48 8.18 -2.09
N ASP A 65 9.73 8.22 -2.55
CA ASP A 65 10.11 9.06 -3.68
C ASP A 65 9.54 8.45 -4.98
N LYS A 66 9.00 9.29 -5.87
CA LYS A 66 8.44 8.84 -7.15
C LYS A 66 9.45 8.13 -8.04
N ASN A 67 10.75 8.41 -7.87
CA ASN A 67 11.82 7.73 -8.60
C ASN A 67 11.96 6.23 -8.24
N PHE A 68 11.25 5.73 -7.22
CA PHE A 68 11.19 4.30 -6.91
C PHE A 68 10.23 3.50 -7.80
N PHE A 69 9.36 4.16 -8.58
CA PHE A 69 8.42 3.54 -9.51
C PHE A 69 8.93 3.62 -10.95
#